data_AF-A0A485C1C5-F1
#
_entry.id   AF-A0A485C1C5-F1
#
_cell.length_a   1.000
_cell.length_b   1.000
_cell.length_c   1.000
_cell.angle_alpha   90.00
_cell.angle_beta   90.00
_cell.angle_gamma   90.00
#
_symmetry.space_group_name_H-M   'P 1'
#
loop_
_entity.id
_entity.type
_entity.pdbx_description
1 polymer ?
#
loop_
_entity_poly.entity_id
_entity_poly.type
_entity_poly.pdbx_seq_one_letter_code
_entity_poly.pdbx_strand_id
1 'polypeptide(L)'
;MRVLDGAVMVYDSVGGVQPQSETVWRQANKYHVPRLAFVNKMDRPGADFFRVVQMMIDRLKANPVPVVIPVGAEEHFVGVVDLIKMRAILWDDATQGMTFSYAPVPDELLATAHQWREKMVSAAAEASDELMDKYLETGDLSEAEIVAGLRKRTVAGEIQPVLCGSAFKNKGVQRMLDAVIELMPSPAGYPGDSGC
;
A
#
# COMPACT_ATOMS: atom_id res chain seq x y z
N MET A 1 -3.74 -16.10 -13.61
CA MET A 1 -3.21 -14.73 -13.78
C MET A 1 -2.13 -14.77 -14.86
N ARG A 2 -2.51 -14.78 -16.14
CA ARG A 2 -1.58 -14.87 -17.28
C ARG A 2 -1.75 -13.74 -18.30
N VAL A 3 -2.77 -12.91 -18.15
CA VAL A 3 -3.15 -11.83 -19.08
C VAL A 3 -2.93 -10.44 -18.46
N LEU A 4 -2.78 -10.39 -17.13
CA LEU A 4 -2.56 -9.15 -16.38
C LEU A 4 -1.09 -9.07 -15.97
N ASP A 5 -0.55 -7.84 -16.03
CA ASP A 5 0.84 -7.55 -15.64
C ASP A 5 0.97 -7.21 -14.15
N GLY A 6 -0.16 -6.98 -13.47
CA GLY A 6 -0.19 -6.63 -12.05
C GLY A 6 -1.58 -6.81 -11.44
N ALA A 7 -1.64 -7.04 -10.13
CA ALA A 7 -2.89 -7.27 -9.41
C ALA A 7 -3.04 -6.38 -8.17
N VAL A 8 -4.28 -5.93 -7.91
CA VAL A 8 -4.67 -5.34 -6.63
C VAL A 8 -5.39 -6.42 -5.82
N MET A 9 -4.76 -6.86 -4.73
CA MET A 9 -5.29 -7.85 -3.80
C MET A 9 -6.13 -7.14 -2.74
N VAL A 10 -7.44 -7.38 -2.75
CA VAL A 10 -8.37 -6.74 -1.81
C VAL A 10 -8.59 -7.62 -0.60
N TYR A 11 -8.43 -7.04 0.59
CA TYR A 11 -8.64 -7.71 1.87
C TYR A 11 -9.78 -7.03 2.64
N ASP A 12 -10.48 -7.81 3.46
CA ASP A 12 -11.50 -7.29 4.37
C ASP A 12 -10.81 -6.80 5.66
N SER A 13 -11.07 -5.56 6.08
CA SER A 13 -10.48 -4.98 7.31
C SER A 13 -10.82 -5.74 8.60
N VAL A 14 -11.94 -6.48 8.60
CA VAL A 14 -12.42 -7.26 9.74
C VAL A 14 -11.98 -8.72 9.61
N GLY A 15 -12.22 -9.33 8.45
CA GLY A 15 -11.92 -10.73 8.20
C GLY A 15 -10.44 -11.03 7.89
N GLY A 16 -9.69 -10.02 7.44
CA GLY A 16 -8.30 -10.09 7.06
C GLY A 16 -8.00 -11.13 5.98
N VAL A 17 -6.91 -11.87 6.16
CA VAL A 17 -6.50 -12.95 5.24
C VAL A 17 -7.35 -14.20 5.49
N GLN A 18 -8.11 -14.60 4.47
CA GLN A 18 -8.99 -15.77 4.49
C GLN A 18 -8.42 -16.92 3.64
N PRO A 19 -8.89 -18.18 3.81
CA PRO A 19 -8.41 -19.34 3.04
C PRO A 19 -8.47 -19.15 1.51
N GLN A 20 -9.46 -18.40 1.04
CA GLN A 20 -9.62 -18.05 -0.37
C GLN A 20 -8.51 -17.09 -0.83
N SER A 21 -8.17 -16.09 -0.01
CA SER A 21 -7.07 -15.16 -0.27
C SER A 21 -5.73 -15.89 -0.40
N GLU A 22 -5.47 -16.91 0.43
CA GLU A 22 -4.25 -17.73 0.35
C GLU A 22 -4.15 -18.51 -0.96
N THR A 23 -5.29 -18.98 -1.47
CA THR A 23 -5.35 -19.73 -2.74
C THR A 23 -5.00 -18.81 -3.92
N VAL A 24 -5.57 -17.61 -3.95
CA VAL A 24 -5.24 -16.60 -4.97
C VAL A 24 -3.79 -16.13 -4.82
N TRP A 25 -3.30 -15.96 -3.59
CA TRP A 25 -1.91 -15.57 -3.32
C TRP A 25 -0.91 -16.57 -3.89
N ARG A 26 -1.14 -17.88 -3.71
CA ARG A 26 -0.31 -18.93 -4.29
C ARG A 26 -0.29 -18.90 -5.82
N GLN A 27 -1.41 -18.57 -6.45
CA GLN A 27 -1.46 -18.40 -7.91
C GLN A 27 -0.64 -17.19 -8.37
N ALA A 28 -0.75 -16.06 -7.69
CA ALA A 28 0.02 -14.87 -8.02
C ALA A 28 1.53 -15.10 -7.84
N ASN A 29 1.94 -15.83 -6.78
CA ASN A 29 3.35 -16.24 -6.60
C ASN A 29 3.84 -17.11 -7.75
N LYS A 30 3.05 -18.10 -8.19
CA LYS A 30 3.42 -19.02 -9.28
C LYS A 30 3.74 -18.28 -10.59
N TYR A 31 3.05 -17.16 -10.85
CA TYR A 31 3.21 -16.37 -12.06
C TYR A 31 4.05 -15.11 -11.83
N HIS A 32 4.68 -14.95 -10.65
CA HIS A 32 5.49 -13.77 -10.30
C HIS A 32 4.78 -12.44 -10.56
N VAL A 33 3.46 -12.40 -10.34
CA VAL A 33 2.64 -11.22 -10.62
C VAL A 33 2.93 -10.17 -9.55
N PRO A 34 3.41 -8.96 -9.91
CA PRO A 34 3.52 -7.83 -8.99
C PRO A 34 2.17 -7.47 -8.38
N ARG A 35 2.18 -7.09 -7.09
CA ARG A 35 0.93 -6.89 -6.34
C ARG A 35 0.96 -5.69 -5.43
N LEU A 36 -0.20 -5.06 -5.34
CA LEU A 36 -0.56 -4.12 -4.30
C LEU A 36 -1.65 -4.73 -3.42
N ALA A 37 -1.70 -4.39 -2.15
CA ALA A 37 -2.75 -4.79 -1.23
C ALA A 37 -3.66 -3.61 -0.86
N PHE A 38 -4.97 -3.81 -0.90
CA PHE A 38 -5.95 -2.82 -0.49
C PHE A 38 -6.84 -3.39 0.61
N VAL A 39 -6.68 -2.90 1.83
CA VAL A 39 -7.52 -3.24 2.99
C VAL A 39 -8.80 -2.40 2.92
N ASN A 40 -9.87 -3.03 2.46
CA ASN A 40 -11.16 -2.39 2.23
C ASN A 40 -12.06 -2.50 3.48
N LYS A 41 -13.16 -1.74 3.48
CA LYS A 41 -14.18 -1.70 4.53
C LYS A 41 -13.67 -1.14 5.86
N MET A 42 -12.78 -0.15 5.83
CA MET A 42 -12.31 0.52 7.04
C MET A 42 -13.43 1.19 7.86
N ASP A 43 -14.62 1.34 7.27
CA ASP A 43 -15.83 1.88 7.90
C ASP A 43 -16.62 0.88 8.78
N ARG A 44 -16.15 -0.38 8.91
CA ARG A 44 -16.88 -1.44 9.62
C ARG A 44 -16.46 -1.57 11.09
N PRO A 45 -17.38 -1.95 12.00
CA PRO A 45 -17.01 -2.33 13.35
C PRO A 45 -15.98 -3.45 13.38
N GLY A 46 -14.92 -3.28 14.17
CA GLY A 46 -13.79 -4.21 14.26
C GLY A 46 -12.82 -4.16 13.08
N ALA A 47 -12.86 -3.09 12.26
CA ALA A 47 -11.88 -2.83 11.22
C ALA A 47 -10.51 -2.56 11.84
N ASP A 48 -9.50 -3.33 11.42
CA ASP A 48 -8.14 -3.19 11.95
C ASP A 48 -7.12 -3.38 10.83
N PHE A 49 -6.58 -2.26 10.35
CA PHE A 49 -5.59 -2.23 9.28
C PHE A 49 -4.31 -2.98 9.64
N PHE A 50 -3.75 -2.73 10.82
CA PHE A 50 -2.47 -3.28 11.23
C PHE A 50 -2.56 -4.77 11.50
N ARG A 51 -3.70 -5.26 12.01
CA ARG A 51 -3.96 -6.70 12.12
C ARG A 51 -3.97 -7.37 10.74
N VAL A 52 -4.57 -6.75 9.72
CA VAL A 52 -4.55 -7.32 8.36
C VAL A 52 -3.12 -7.37 7.82
N VAL A 53 -2.34 -6.31 8.00
CA VAL A 53 -0.90 -6.28 7.64
C VAL A 53 -0.16 -7.43 8.34
N GLN A 54 -0.39 -7.64 9.64
CA GLN A 54 0.22 -8.74 10.39
C GLN A 54 -0.21 -10.12 9.87
N MET A 55 -1.50 -10.30 9.55
CA MET A 55 -1.99 -11.54 8.96
C MET A 55 -1.37 -11.84 7.58
N MET A 56 -1.05 -10.82 6.79
CA MET A 56 -0.31 -11.01 5.53
C MET A 56 1.08 -11.60 5.79
N ILE A 57 1.80 -11.10 6.80
CA ILE A 57 3.09 -11.66 7.22
C ILE A 57 2.90 -13.12 7.68
N ASP A 58 1.99 -13.35 8.62
CA ASP A 58 1.90 -14.63 9.31
C ASP A 58 1.37 -15.75 8.42
N ARG A 59 0.34 -15.46 7.61
CA ARG A 59 -0.38 -16.46 6.81
C ARG A 59 0.13 -16.57 5.38
N LEU A 60 0.49 -15.44 4.76
CA LEU A 60 0.92 -15.41 3.37
C LEU A 60 2.44 -15.45 3.21
N LYS A 61 3.19 -15.28 4.31
CA LYS A 61 4.64 -15.08 4.32
C LYS A 61 5.04 -13.94 3.37
N ALA A 62 4.20 -12.90 3.36
CA ALA A 62 4.35 -11.70 2.55
C ALA A 62 5.36 -10.73 3.17
N ASN A 63 5.77 -9.73 2.39
CA ASN A 63 6.52 -8.58 2.88
C ASN A 63 5.69 -7.29 2.65
N PRO A 64 4.63 -7.08 3.46
CA PRO A 64 3.76 -5.92 3.30
C PRO A 64 4.46 -4.62 3.73
N VAL A 65 4.35 -3.60 2.91
CA VAL A 65 4.87 -2.26 3.20
C VAL A 65 3.72 -1.25 3.20
N PRO A 66 3.21 -0.84 4.36
CA PRO A 66 2.21 0.22 4.42
C PRO A 66 2.72 1.51 3.80
N VAL A 67 1.99 2.03 2.80
CA VAL A 67 2.26 3.35 2.19
C VAL A 67 1.25 4.40 2.66
N VAL A 68 0.14 3.95 3.26
CA VAL A 68 -0.78 4.77 4.03
C VAL A 68 -1.11 4.13 5.37
N ILE A 69 -1.59 4.93 6.31
CA ILE A 69 -2.25 4.47 7.55
C ILE A 69 -3.64 5.13 7.68
N PRO A 70 -4.63 4.46 8.29
CA PRO A 70 -5.98 5.01 8.39
C PRO A 70 -6.06 6.21 9.34
N VAL A 71 -6.94 7.16 9.03
CA VAL A 71 -7.35 8.25 9.92
C VAL A 71 -8.75 7.96 10.42
N GLY A 72 -8.86 7.75 11.73
CA GLY A 72 -10.05 7.22 12.37
C GLY A 72 -10.26 5.73 12.08
N ALA A 73 -11.32 5.17 12.66
CA ALA A 73 -11.71 3.77 12.49
C ALA A 73 -13.23 3.65 12.51
N GLU A 74 -13.75 2.57 11.92
CA GLU A 74 -15.18 2.26 11.91
C GLU A 74 -15.99 3.46 11.35
N GLU A 75 -17.07 3.87 12.03
CA GLU A 75 -17.88 5.01 11.61
C GLU A 75 -17.13 6.36 11.58
N HIS A 76 -16.01 6.46 12.29
CA HIS A 76 -15.15 7.64 12.32
C HIS A 76 -14.01 7.59 11.29
N PHE A 77 -14.00 6.60 10.39
CA PHE A 77 -13.04 6.57 9.30
C PHE A 77 -13.27 7.72 8.31
N VAL A 78 -12.34 8.69 8.30
CA VAL A 78 -12.46 9.94 7.51
C VAL A 78 -11.41 10.05 6.40
N GLY A 79 -10.34 9.26 6.46
CA GLY A 79 -9.30 9.32 5.46
C GLY A 79 -8.08 8.49 5.77
N VAL A 80 -6.96 8.85 5.16
CA VAL A 80 -5.68 8.15 5.31
C VAL A 80 -4.54 9.15 5.42
N VAL A 81 -3.47 8.78 6.12
CA VAL A 81 -2.19 9.50 6.05
C VAL A 81 -1.36 8.89 4.92
N ASP A 82 -0.98 9.71 3.95
CA ASP A 82 0.03 9.36 2.95
C ASP A 82 1.42 9.50 3.59
N LEU A 83 2.13 8.38 3.75
CA LEU A 83 3.42 8.33 4.41
C LEU A 83 4.56 8.83 3.52
N ILE A 84 4.38 8.84 2.19
CA ILE A 84 5.36 9.38 1.24
C ILE A 84 5.38 10.91 1.39
N LYS A 85 4.18 11.52 1.39
CA LYS A 85 4.01 12.98 1.49
C LYS A 85 3.97 13.52 2.92
N MET A 86 3.83 12.63 3.90
CA MET A 86 3.55 12.97 5.30
C MET A 86 2.40 13.96 5.45
N ARG A 87 1.26 13.65 4.80
CA ARG A 87 0.02 14.45 4.88
C ARG A 87 -1.19 13.55 5.00
N ALA A 88 -2.20 14.02 5.74
CA ALA A 88 -3.51 13.40 5.75
C ALA A 88 -4.26 13.76 4.46
N ILE A 89 -4.92 12.77 3.88
CA ILE A 89 -5.89 12.91 2.79
C ILE A 89 -7.26 12.66 3.41
N LEU A 90 -8.07 13.71 3.48
CA LEU A 90 -9.40 13.69 4.08
C LEU A 90 -10.44 13.88 2.98
N TRP A 91 -11.37 12.93 2.88
CA TRP A 91 -12.44 12.97 1.87
C TRP A 91 -13.71 13.58 2.45
N ASP A 92 -14.35 14.42 1.64
CA ASP A 92 -15.61 15.05 2.03
C ASP A 92 -16.80 14.10 1.78
N ASP A 93 -17.51 13.80 2.86
CA ASP A 93 -18.73 13.00 2.84
C ASP A 93 -19.86 13.66 2.03
N ALA A 94 -19.92 15.01 2.00
CA ALA A 94 -20.95 15.75 1.26
C ALA A 94 -20.84 15.55 -0.27
N THR A 95 -19.62 15.32 -0.76
CA THR A 95 -19.35 15.09 -2.19
C THR A 95 -19.22 13.62 -2.54
N GLN A 96 -19.56 12.71 -1.61
CA GLN A 96 -19.35 11.26 -1.76
C GLN A 96 -17.92 10.94 -2.24
N GLY A 97 -16.91 11.63 -1.70
CA GLY A 97 -15.51 11.41 -2.04
C GLY A 97 -15.04 11.94 -3.40
N MET A 98 -15.84 12.72 -4.12
CA MET A 98 -15.38 13.41 -5.34
C MET A 98 -14.30 14.47 -5.04
N THR A 99 -14.37 15.08 -3.85
CA THR A 99 -13.38 16.05 -3.39
C THR A 99 -12.65 15.51 -2.16
N PHE A 100 -11.38 15.88 -2.07
CA PHE A 100 -10.53 15.61 -0.93
C PHE A 100 -9.65 16.82 -0.64
N SER A 101 -9.17 16.90 0.60
CA SER A 101 -8.22 17.93 1.02
C SER A 101 -6.98 17.29 1.63
N TYR A 102 -5.84 17.95 1.41
CA TYR A 102 -4.63 17.64 2.16
C TYR A 102 -4.62 18.43 3.47
N ALA A 103 -4.33 17.74 4.56
CA ALA A 103 -4.15 18.32 5.88
C ALA A 103 -2.82 17.83 6.50
N PRO A 104 -2.31 18.50 7.54
CA PRO A 104 -1.26 17.95 8.38
C PRO A 104 -1.66 16.58 8.95
N VAL A 105 -0.67 15.74 9.26
CA VAL A 105 -0.91 14.49 9.99
C VAL A 105 -1.50 14.82 11.37
N PRO A 106 -2.62 14.20 11.79
CA PRO A 106 -3.17 14.42 13.12
C PRO A 106 -2.13 14.10 14.22
N ASP A 107 -2.08 14.92 15.26
CA ASP A 107 -1.08 14.80 16.33
C ASP A 107 -1.07 13.41 16.97
N GLU A 108 -2.25 12.81 17.16
CA GLU A 108 -2.43 11.45 17.70
C GLU A 108 -1.84 10.34 16.81
N LEU A 109 -1.73 10.60 15.51
CA LEU A 109 -1.16 9.67 14.53
C LEU A 109 0.30 9.98 14.19
N LEU A 110 0.85 11.12 14.61
CA LEU A 110 2.16 11.57 14.17
C LEU A 110 3.27 10.57 14.50
N ALA A 111 3.30 10.07 15.73
CA ALA A 111 4.28 9.05 16.15
C ALA A 111 4.15 7.75 15.33
N THR A 112 2.92 7.28 15.14
CA THR A 112 2.60 6.10 14.33
C THR A 112 3.00 6.30 12.87
N ALA A 113 2.71 7.46 12.29
CA ALA A 113 3.07 7.81 10.92
C ALA A 113 4.59 7.81 10.74
N HIS A 114 5.34 8.41 11.66
CA HIS A 114 6.81 8.38 11.61
C HIS A 114 7.37 6.95 11.70
N GLN A 115 6.86 6.12 12.62
CA GLN A 115 7.28 4.74 12.76
C GLN A 115 7.06 3.94 11.46
N TRP A 116 5.88 4.07 10.84
CA TRP A 116 5.58 3.34 9.61
C TRP A 116 6.28 3.93 8.39
N ARG A 117 6.51 5.25 8.36
CA ARG A 117 7.33 5.89 7.33
C ARG A 117 8.77 5.40 7.39
N GLU A 118 9.38 5.32 8.57
CA GLU A 118 10.76 4.81 8.71
C GLU A 118 10.90 3.41 8.12
N LYS A 119 9.96 2.50 8.45
CA LYS A 119 9.91 1.16 7.87
C LYS A 119 9.74 1.19 6.35
N MET A 120 8.87 2.07 5.83
CA MET A 120 8.63 2.21 4.40
C MET A 120 9.87 2.75 3.66
N VAL A 121 10.55 3.75 4.21
CA VAL A 121 11.76 4.35 3.63
C VAL A 121 12.92 3.35 3.66
N SER A 122 13.11 2.63 4.78
CA SER A 122 14.06 1.52 4.87
C SER A 122 13.79 0.46 3.80
N ALA A 123 12.51 0.08 3.60
CA ALA A 123 12.14 -0.86 2.54
C ALA A 123 12.42 -0.28 1.14
N ALA A 124 12.22 1.00 0.90
CA ALA A 124 12.57 1.63 -0.37
C ALA A 124 14.09 1.63 -0.60
N ALA A 125 14.89 1.87 0.46
CA ALA A 125 16.35 1.92 0.40
C ALA A 125 17.00 0.59 -0.01
N GLU A 126 16.41 -0.54 0.41
CA GLU A 126 16.85 -1.90 0.00
C GLU A 126 16.77 -2.18 -1.51
N ALA A 127 16.19 -1.28 -2.30
CA ALA A 127 16.08 -1.45 -3.74
C ALA A 127 17.43 -1.35 -4.48
N SER A 128 18.46 -0.73 -3.89
CA SER A 128 19.82 -0.64 -4.45
C SER A 128 20.82 -0.11 -3.43
N ASP A 129 22.09 -0.51 -3.56
CA ASP A 129 23.19 -0.04 -2.72
C ASP A 129 23.25 1.50 -2.62
N GLU A 130 23.06 2.22 -3.74
CA GLU A 130 23.04 3.70 -3.75
C GLU A 130 21.96 4.31 -2.83
N LEU A 131 20.76 3.74 -2.81
CA LEU A 131 19.67 4.22 -1.95
C LEU A 131 19.89 3.82 -0.49
N MET A 132 20.47 2.63 -0.26
CA MET A 132 20.84 2.16 1.07
C MET A 132 21.90 3.05 1.70
N ASP A 133 22.99 3.33 0.97
CA ASP A 133 24.07 4.19 1.43
C ASP A 133 23.54 5.60 1.78
N LYS A 134 22.73 6.19 0.88
CA LYS A 134 22.10 7.48 1.13
C LYS A 134 21.21 7.49 2.38
N TYR A 135 20.41 6.44 2.58
CA TYR A 135 19.55 6.31 3.74
C TYR A 135 20.36 6.18 5.04
N LEU A 136 21.46 5.42 5.03
CA LEU A 136 22.35 5.27 6.19
C LEU A 136 23.07 6.59 6.54
N GLU A 137 23.42 7.39 5.54
CA GLU A 137 24.10 8.68 5.75
C GLU A 137 23.15 9.79 6.22
N THR A 138 21.96 9.88 5.62
CA THR A 138 21.06 11.02 5.80
C THR A 138 19.85 10.73 6.68
N GLY A 139 19.53 9.45 6.91
CA GLY A 139 18.35 9.00 7.62
C GLY A 139 17.04 9.13 6.84
N ASP A 140 17.07 9.58 5.58
CA ASP A 140 15.86 9.76 4.77
C ASP A 140 16.09 9.66 3.25
N LEU A 141 15.01 9.59 2.49
CA LEU A 141 15.01 9.64 1.02
C LEU A 141 14.00 10.67 0.53
N SER A 142 14.23 11.26 -0.65
CA SER A 142 13.24 12.14 -1.28
C SER A 142 11.99 11.37 -1.72
N GLU A 143 10.85 12.04 -1.89
CA GLU A 143 9.60 11.40 -2.37
C GLU A 143 9.83 10.59 -3.66
N ALA A 144 10.60 11.13 -4.59
CA ALA A 144 10.91 10.48 -5.87
C ALA A 144 11.74 9.21 -5.68
N GLU A 145 12.73 9.23 -4.79
CA GLU A 145 13.57 8.08 -4.47
C GLU A 145 12.79 6.98 -3.73
N ILE A 146 11.93 7.38 -2.79
CA ILE A 146 11.02 6.45 -2.10
C ILE A 146 10.15 5.74 -3.12
N VAL A 147 9.47 6.50 -4.00
CA VAL A 147 8.59 5.92 -5.03
C VAL A 147 9.37 5.02 -5.99
N ALA A 148 10.56 5.43 -6.43
CA ALA A 148 11.40 4.62 -7.31
C ALA A 148 11.83 3.30 -6.65
N GLY A 149 12.29 3.35 -5.39
CA GLY A 149 12.68 2.16 -4.63
C GLY A 149 11.51 1.21 -4.40
N LEU A 150 10.37 1.73 -3.93
CA LEU A 150 9.15 0.94 -3.74
C LEU A 150 8.67 0.31 -5.04
N ARG A 151 8.65 1.06 -6.16
CA ARG A 151 8.26 0.55 -7.47
C ARG A 151 9.17 -0.59 -7.91
N LYS A 152 10.49 -0.41 -7.83
CA LYS A 152 11.47 -1.44 -8.24
C LYS A 152 11.24 -2.75 -7.51
N ARG A 153 11.09 -2.70 -6.18
CA ARG A 153 10.84 -3.88 -5.34
C ARG A 153 9.46 -4.48 -5.53
N THR A 154 8.45 -3.65 -5.81
CA THR A 154 7.08 -4.11 -6.10
C THR A 154 7.04 -4.90 -7.41
N VAL A 155 7.67 -4.37 -8.47
CA VAL A 155 7.76 -5.03 -9.78
C VAL A 155 8.60 -6.31 -9.70
N ALA A 156 9.63 -6.36 -8.84
CA ALA A 156 10.39 -7.57 -8.56
C ALA A 156 9.63 -8.61 -7.71
N GLY A 157 8.46 -8.25 -7.15
CA GLY A 157 7.66 -9.11 -6.29
C GLY A 157 8.21 -9.28 -4.87
N GLU A 158 9.21 -8.47 -4.48
CA GLU A 158 9.90 -8.53 -3.18
C GLU A 158 9.07 -7.94 -2.04
N ILE A 159 8.26 -6.92 -2.35
CA ILE A 159 7.39 -6.23 -1.40
C ILE A 159 5.96 -6.14 -1.94
N GLN A 160 5.02 -5.85 -1.04
CA GLN A 160 3.64 -5.54 -1.40
C GLN A 160 3.22 -4.23 -0.74
N PRO A 161 3.15 -3.12 -1.49
CA PRO A 161 2.60 -1.88 -0.98
C PRO A 161 1.19 -2.11 -0.44
N VAL A 162 0.90 -1.61 0.77
CA VAL A 162 -0.40 -1.79 1.42
C VAL A 162 -1.07 -0.44 1.58
N LEU A 163 -2.28 -0.36 1.03
CA LEU A 163 -3.20 0.75 1.21
C LEU A 163 -4.47 0.32 1.92
N CYS A 164 -5.26 1.31 2.36
CA CYS A 164 -6.56 1.06 2.96
C CYS A 164 -7.60 2.10 2.53
N GLY A 165 -8.86 1.76 2.74
CA GLY A 165 -9.97 2.65 2.48
C GLY A 165 -11.34 2.01 2.70
N SER A 166 -12.37 2.74 2.32
CA SER A 166 -13.73 2.24 2.21
C SER A 166 -14.26 2.58 0.83
N ALA A 167 -14.38 1.55 -0.02
CA ALA A 167 -15.05 1.70 -1.31
C ALA A 167 -16.52 2.07 -1.15
N PHE A 168 -17.18 1.64 -0.07
CA PHE A 168 -18.59 1.97 0.19
C PHE A 168 -18.78 3.46 0.54
N LYS A 169 -17.81 4.06 1.24
CA LYS A 169 -17.82 5.48 1.59
C LYS A 169 -17.09 6.36 0.57
N ASN A 170 -16.57 5.78 -0.51
CA ASN A 170 -15.76 6.47 -1.53
C ASN A 170 -14.49 7.17 -0.97
N LYS A 171 -13.84 6.55 0.02
CA LYS A 171 -12.63 7.08 0.67
C LYS A 171 -11.45 6.13 0.44
N GLY A 172 -10.34 6.60 -0.11
CA GLY A 172 -9.10 5.84 -0.27
C GLY A 172 -8.92 5.09 -1.60
N VAL A 173 -9.99 4.84 -2.37
CA VAL A 173 -9.88 4.16 -3.69
C VAL A 173 -9.07 5.01 -4.67
N GLN A 174 -9.25 6.33 -4.63
CA GLN A 174 -8.57 7.31 -5.46
C GLN A 174 -7.05 7.22 -5.24
N ARG A 175 -6.61 7.22 -3.97
CA ARG A 175 -5.19 7.09 -3.63
C ARG A 175 -4.60 5.73 -4.04
N MET A 176 -5.42 4.67 -3.98
CA MET A 176 -5.03 3.35 -4.49
C MET A 176 -4.83 3.35 -6.01
N LEU A 177 -5.68 4.06 -6.77
CA LEU A 177 -5.48 4.23 -8.21
C LEU A 177 -4.20 4.98 -8.54
N ASP A 178 -3.86 6.02 -7.77
CA ASP A 178 -2.57 6.71 -7.91
C ASP A 178 -1.41 5.75 -7.65
N ALA A 179 -1.51 4.92 -6.60
CA ALA A 179 -0.47 3.94 -6.28
C ALA A 179 -0.33 2.85 -7.36
N VAL A 180 -1.41 2.50 -8.07
CA VAL A 180 -1.32 1.61 -9.23
C VAL A 180 -0.44 2.23 -10.32
N ILE A 181 -0.63 3.52 -10.61
CA ILE A 181 0.18 4.22 -11.61
C ILE A 181 1.65 4.32 -11.15
N GLU A 182 1.85 4.68 -9.88
CA GLU A 182 3.18 4.92 -9.29
C GLU A 182 4.00 3.62 -9.14
N LEU A 183 3.38 2.51 -8.73
CA LEU A 183 4.10 1.34 -8.20
C LEU A 183 3.95 0.06 -9.03
N MET A 184 2.94 -0.04 -9.90
CA MET A 184 2.68 -1.25 -10.70
C MET A 184 3.37 -1.19 -12.07
N PRO A 185 3.74 -2.34 -12.67
CA PRO A 185 4.39 -2.37 -13.96
C PRO A 185 3.48 -1.83 -15.06
N SER A 186 4.09 -1.17 -16.05
CA SER A 186 3.49 -0.96 -17.36
C SER A 186 3.76 -2.17 -18.26
N PRO A 187 3.01 -2.39 -19.35
CA PRO A 187 3.27 -3.48 -20.29
C PRO A 187 4.72 -3.51 -20.81
N ALA A 188 5.34 -2.34 -21.01
CA ALA A 188 6.74 -2.22 -21.45
C ALA A 188 7.78 -2.62 -20.37
N GLY A 189 7.37 -2.72 -19.10
CA GLY A 189 8.23 -3.05 -17.96
C GLY A 189 8.01 -4.45 -17.41
N TYR A 190 7.05 -5.20 -17.96
CA TYR A 190 6.94 -6.63 -17.72
C TYR A 190 7.90 -7.33 -18.68
N PRO A 191 8.81 -8.20 -18.22
CA PRO A 191 9.54 -9.08 -19.11
C PRO A 191 8.55 -10.10 -19.68
N GLY A 192 7.78 -9.67 -20.68
CA GLY A 192 6.91 -10.54 -21.45
C GLY A 192 7.77 -11.52 -22.22
N ASP A 193 7.36 -12.79 -22.18
CA ASP A 193 7.91 -13.88 -22.98
C ASP A 193 8.24 -13.38 -24.40
N SER A 194 9.52 -13.48 -24.78
CA SER A 194 9.99 -13.39 -26.17
C SER A 194 9.52 -14.64 -26.94
N GLY A 195 8.20 -14.78 -27.07
CA GLY A 195 7.52 -15.98 -27.56
C GLY A 195 6.25 -15.66 -28.33
N CYS A 196 6.43 -15.00 -29.48
CA CYS A 196 5.71 -15.25 -30.72
C CYS A 196 6.69 -15.04 -31.87
#